data_AF-A0A3P8WBQ4-F1
#
_entry.id   AF-A0A3P8WBQ4-F1
#
_cell.length_a   1.000
_cell.length_b   1.000
_cell.length_c   1.000
_cell.angle_alpha   90.00
_cell.angle_beta   90.00
_cell.angle_gamma   90.00
#
_symmetry.space_group_name_H-M   'P 1'
#
loop_
_entity.id
_entity.type
_entity.pdbx_description
1 polymer ?
#
loop_
_entity_poly.entity_id
_entity_poly.type
_entity_poly.pdbx_seq_one_letter_code
_entity_poly.pdbx_strand_id
1 'polypeptide(L)'
;MATGVSAAFLNCSFLFVLAVLSASVLVGTSAEQTKTVEFNVKPGGVVHTFSEGIKDYECSFTYASQGGTNEQWLMSVGLSDDDMLFSCSVWRPQGKSYLFFTQFKVDLKGTKLEFANAYSQTAGAGLSDEPLKPEEFIRGDSTVTHNQGKFNAQLSKVIAIGRTRHDEL
;
A
#
# COMPACT_ATOMS: atom_id res chain seq x y z
N MET A 1 -85.95 -15.13 12.65
CA MET A 1 -85.89 -13.65 12.55
C MET A 1 -84.40 -13.29 12.53
N ALA A 2 -83.84 -13.07 11.34
CA ALA A 2 -83.61 -11.76 10.71
C ALA A 2 -82.42 -11.01 11.35
N THR A 3 -81.25 -11.02 10.68
CA THR A 3 -80.57 -9.84 10.04
C THR A 3 -79.77 -8.98 11.05
N GLY A 4 -78.55 -8.48 10.85
CA GLY A 4 -77.60 -8.43 9.73
C GLY A 4 -76.44 -7.47 10.07
N VAL A 5 -75.24 -7.77 9.55
CA VAL A 5 -74.19 -6.91 8.93
C VAL A 5 -73.76 -5.55 9.55
N SER A 6 -72.42 -5.35 9.73
CA SER A 6 -71.56 -4.25 9.19
C SER A 6 -70.28 -4.09 10.06
N ALA A 7 -69.08 -4.51 9.65
CA ALA A 7 -68.09 -3.94 8.72
C ALA A 7 -67.17 -2.83 9.32
N ALA A 8 -65.87 -3.04 9.09
CA ALA A 8 -64.75 -2.07 9.13
C ALA A 8 -64.31 -1.61 10.54
N PHE A 9 -63.04 -1.41 10.88
CA PHE A 9 -61.92 -0.93 10.08
C PHE A 9 -60.59 -1.59 10.51
N LEU A 10 -59.98 -2.25 9.54
CA LEU A 10 -58.56 -2.23 9.23
C LEU A 10 -57.72 -1.27 10.10
N ASN A 11 -56.98 -1.79 11.08
CA ASN A 11 -55.85 -1.06 11.65
C ASN A 11 -54.55 -1.52 10.96
N CYS A 12 -54.53 -1.37 9.63
CA CYS A 12 -53.37 -1.60 8.77
C CYS A 12 -52.26 -0.57 9.01
N SER A 13 -52.48 0.48 9.80
CA SER A 13 -51.50 1.56 9.97
C SER A 13 -50.33 1.23 10.91
N PHE A 14 -50.45 0.25 11.81
CA PHE A 14 -49.37 -0.01 12.78
C PHE A 14 -48.33 -1.03 12.32
N LEU A 15 -48.67 -1.92 11.38
CA LEU A 15 -47.73 -2.91 10.85
C LEU A 15 -46.89 -2.39 9.67
N PHE A 16 -47.32 -1.30 9.01
CA PHE A 16 -46.57 -0.69 7.92
C PHE A 16 -45.42 0.21 8.39
N VAL A 17 -45.49 0.77 9.60
CA VAL A 17 -44.43 1.69 10.08
C VAL A 17 -43.15 0.94 10.49
N LEU A 18 -43.26 -0.29 11.00
CA LEU A 18 -42.08 -1.07 11.38
C LEU A 18 -41.37 -1.73 10.17
N ALA A 19 -42.09 -1.99 9.07
CA ALA A 19 -41.54 -2.65 7.90
C ALA A 19 -40.71 -1.71 6.98
N VAL A 20 -40.92 -0.39 7.07
CA VAL A 20 -40.22 0.59 6.23
C VAL A 20 -38.87 1.03 6.82
N LEU A 21 -38.62 0.78 8.11
CA LEU A 21 -37.38 1.13 8.80
C LEU A 21 -36.23 0.12 8.62
N SER A 22 -36.46 -1.00 7.92
CA SER A 22 -35.46 -2.07 7.77
C SER A 22 -34.74 -2.08 6.40
N ALA A 23 -35.04 -1.15 5.50
CA ALA A 23 -34.61 -1.22 4.10
C ALA A 23 -33.78 -0.02 3.67
N SER A 24 -32.59 0.16 4.24
CA SER A 24 -31.47 0.85 3.56
C SER A 24 -30.20 0.81 4.42
N VAL A 25 -29.65 -0.39 4.63
CA VAL A 25 -28.20 -0.48 4.86
C VAL A 25 -27.56 -0.44 3.48
N LEU A 26 -27.28 0.77 3.00
CA LEU A 26 -26.32 0.96 1.91
C LEU A 26 -24.97 0.51 2.45
N VAL A 27 -24.63 -0.76 2.22
CA VAL A 27 -23.24 -1.20 2.33
C VAL A 27 -22.52 -0.55 1.15
N GLY A 28 -22.04 0.67 1.36
CA GLY A 28 -21.07 1.27 0.45
C GLY A 28 -19.86 0.35 0.43
N THR A 29 -19.59 -0.27 -0.71
CA THR A 29 -18.32 -0.96 -0.93
C THR A 29 -17.25 0.11 -0.92
N SER A 30 -16.60 0.33 0.24
CA SER A 30 -15.40 1.17 0.28
C SER A 30 -14.42 0.57 -0.70
N ALA A 31 -14.00 1.33 -1.71
CA ALA A 31 -12.88 0.93 -2.55
C ALA A 31 -11.69 0.64 -1.63
N GLU A 32 -10.99 -0.47 -1.85
CA GLU A 32 -9.78 -0.82 -1.11
C GLU A 32 -8.73 0.27 -1.39
N GLN A 33 -8.43 1.11 -0.39
CA GLN A 33 -7.47 2.23 -0.50
C GLN A 33 -6.02 1.80 -0.25
N THR A 34 -5.77 0.54 0.10
CA THR A 34 -4.43 0.02 0.37
C THR A 34 -4.36 -1.47 0.05
N LYS A 35 -3.32 -1.88 -0.66
CA LYS A 35 -3.03 -3.27 -1.00
C LYS A 35 -1.66 -3.65 -0.48
N THR A 36 -1.56 -4.78 0.23
CA THR A 36 -0.29 -5.32 0.73
C THR A 36 -0.07 -6.73 0.20
N VAL A 37 1.11 -6.99 -0.34
CA VAL A 37 1.47 -8.26 -0.98
C VAL A 37 2.82 -8.78 -0.51
N GLU A 38 2.95 -10.09 -0.49
CA GLU A 38 4.19 -10.80 -0.17
C GLU A 38 4.97 -11.17 -1.44
N PHE A 39 6.28 -11.04 -1.39
CA PHE A 39 7.17 -11.52 -2.45
C PHE A 39 8.52 -11.95 -1.87
N ASN A 40 9.28 -12.74 -2.64
CA ASN A 40 10.62 -13.15 -2.25
C ASN A 40 11.68 -12.34 -2.98
N VAL A 41 12.57 -11.72 -2.22
CA VAL A 41 13.81 -11.14 -2.71
C VAL A 41 14.81 -12.29 -2.96
N LYS A 42 15.23 -12.44 -4.21
CA LYS A 42 16.11 -13.54 -4.65
C LYS A 42 17.55 -13.03 -4.81
N PRO A 43 18.54 -13.65 -4.16
CA PRO A 43 19.94 -13.35 -4.40
C PRO A 43 20.43 -13.95 -5.73
N GLY A 44 21.67 -13.64 -6.10
CA GLY A 44 22.37 -14.22 -7.26
C GLY A 44 22.96 -13.18 -8.21
N GLY A 45 22.91 -11.89 -7.85
CA GLY A 45 23.42 -10.79 -8.67
C GLY A 45 22.59 -10.46 -9.91
N VAL A 46 21.47 -11.17 -10.12
CA VAL A 46 20.54 -10.91 -11.22
C VAL A 46 19.58 -9.81 -10.83
N VAL A 47 19.27 -8.92 -11.78
CA VAL A 47 18.31 -7.85 -11.58
C VAL A 47 16.89 -8.41 -11.63
N HIS A 48 16.11 -8.12 -10.59
CA HIS A 48 14.70 -8.47 -10.49
C HIS A 48 13.86 -7.22 -10.29
N THR A 49 12.62 -7.26 -10.77
CA THR A 49 11.62 -6.22 -10.54
C THR A 49 10.34 -6.86 -10.02
N PHE A 50 9.78 -6.28 -8.97
CA PHE A 50 8.45 -6.59 -8.45
C PHE A 50 7.63 -5.30 -8.45
N SER A 51 6.38 -5.37 -8.88
CA SER A 51 5.52 -4.20 -9.03
C SER A 51 4.14 -4.48 -8.45
N GLU A 52 3.56 -3.46 -7.83
CA GLU A 52 2.19 -3.52 -7.32
C GLU A 52 1.52 -2.15 -7.53
N GLY A 53 0.22 -2.16 -7.78
CA GLY A 53 -0.51 -0.94 -8.12
C GLY A 53 -1.90 -0.88 -7.51
N ILE A 54 -2.44 0.32 -7.45
CA ILE A 54 -3.78 0.64 -6.97
C ILE A 54 -4.35 1.79 -7.82
N LYS A 55 -5.55 1.59 -8.38
CA LYS A 55 -6.14 2.49 -9.39
C LYS A 55 -5.12 2.73 -10.53
N ASP A 56 -4.79 3.99 -10.80
CA ASP A 56 -3.89 4.42 -11.88
C ASP A 56 -2.42 4.57 -11.45
N TYR A 57 -2.09 4.19 -10.21
CA TYR A 57 -0.77 4.35 -9.62
C TYR A 57 -0.08 3.00 -9.44
N GLU A 58 1.22 2.97 -9.70
CA GLU A 58 2.03 1.75 -9.60
C GLU A 58 3.35 2.06 -8.89
N CYS A 59 3.76 1.16 -8.01
CA CYS A 59 5.09 1.15 -7.44
C CYS A 59 5.89 -0.03 -7.97
N SER A 60 7.07 0.22 -8.51
CA SER A 60 7.99 -0.80 -8.99
C SER A 60 9.27 -0.81 -8.15
N PHE A 61 9.59 -1.95 -7.54
CA PHE A 61 10.84 -2.19 -6.82
C PHE A 61 11.78 -3.06 -7.66
N THR A 62 12.87 -2.46 -8.13
CA THR A 62 13.94 -3.12 -8.88
C THR A 62 15.17 -3.27 -8.00
N TYR A 63 15.76 -4.45 -7.94
CA TYR A 63 16.92 -4.73 -7.10
C TYR A 63 17.85 -5.76 -7.73
N ALA A 64 19.09 -5.81 -7.25
CA ALA A 64 19.95 -6.98 -7.36
C ALA A 64 20.71 -7.17 -6.04
N SER A 65 20.88 -8.42 -5.63
CA SER A 65 21.51 -8.75 -4.36
C SER A 65 22.31 -10.05 -4.42
N GLN A 66 23.23 -10.20 -3.47
CA GLN A 66 23.99 -11.41 -3.19
C GLN A 66 23.59 -11.97 -1.82
N GLY A 67 23.67 -13.28 -1.66
CA GLY A 67 23.28 -13.97 -0.43
C GLY A 67 23.09 -15.47 -0.62
N GLY A 68 22.84 -16.19 0.46
CA GLY A 68 22.71 -17.65 0.46
C GLY A 68 21.28 -18.17 0.28
N THR A 69 20.27 -17.38 0.64
CA THR A 69 18.85 -17.78 0.63
C THR A 69 17.96 -16.65 0.19
N ASN A 70 16.76 -16.98 -0.29
CA ASN A 70 15.71 -15.98 -0.51
C ASN A 70 15.26 -15.38 0.82
N GLU A 71 14.78 -14.14 0.77
CA GLU A 71 14.13 -13.50 1.91
C GLU A 71 12.71 -13.09 1.54
N GLN A 72 11.75 -13.33 2.43
CA GLN A 72 10.37 -12.85 2.27
C GLN A 72 10.28 -11.37 2.63
N TRP A 73 9.64 -10.61 1.75
CA TRP A 73 9.43 -9.18 1.84
C TRP A 73 7.97 -8.84 1.57
N LEU A 74 7.58 -7.65 2.00
CA LEU A 74 6.25 -7.08 1.80
C LEU A 74 6.37 -5.82 0.94
N MET A 75 5.39 -5.61 0.08
CA MET A 75 5.13 -4.34 -0.59
C MET A 75 3.72 -3.91 -0.25
N SER A 76 3.55 -2.66 0.18
CA SER A 76 2.26 -2.04 0.42
C SER A 76 2.15 -0.78 -0.41
N VAL A 77 1.05 -0.65 -1.14
CA VAL A 77 0.71 0.52 -1.93
C VAL A 77 -0.66 1.03 -1.48
N GLY A 78 -0.85 2.34 -1.43
CA GLY A 78 -2.12 2.90 -1.00
C GLY A 78 -2.29 4.38 -1.33
N LEU A 79 -3.53 4.83 -1.34
CA LEU A 79 -3.89 6.23 -1.51
C LEU A 79 -4.35 6.83 -0.18
N SER A 80 -4.10 8.13 0.00
CA SER A 80 -4.72 8.90 1.06
C SER A 80 -6.24 9.00 0.87
N ASP A 81 -6.97 9.35 1.93
CA ASP A 81 -8.44 9.44 1.88
C ASP A 81 -8.96 10.45 0.84
N ASP A 82 -8.16 11.48 0.53
CA ASP A 82 -8.43 12.50 -0.49
C ASP A 82 -7.83 12.16 -1.88
N ASP A 83 -7.26 10.97 -2.04
CA ASP A 83 -6.56 10.50 -3.25
C ASP A 83 -5.42 11.45 -3.73
N MET A 84 -4.92 12.36 -2.87
CA MET A 84 -3.86 13.33 -3.21
C MET A 84 -2.44 12.77 -3.06
N LEU A 85 -2.27 11.71 -2.27
CA LEU A 85 -0.99 11.07 -2.01
C LEU A 85 -1.05 9.58 -2.32
N PHE A 86 -0.08 9.12 -3.10
CA PHE A 86 0.21 7.71 -3.31
C PHE A 86 1.40 7.30 -2.44
N SER A 87 1.21 6.28 -1.62
CA SER A 87 2.23 5.72 -0.75
C SER A 87 2.70 4.36 -1.27
N CYS A 88 4.00 4.14 -1.25
CA CYS A 88 4.62 2.84 -1.47
C CYS A 88 5.63 2.55 -0.36
N SER A 89 5.50 1.39 0.26
CA SER A 89 6.44 0.88 1.25
C SER A 89 6.87 -0.52 0.85
N VAL A 90 8.18 -0.77 0.81
CA VAL A 90 8.77 -2.09 0.55
C VAL A 90 9.66 -2.43 1.72
N TRP A 91 9.44 -3.53 2.42
CA TRP A 91 10.19 -3.85 3.64
C TRP A 91 10.32 -5.34 3.93
N ARG A 92 11.34 -5.68 4.72
CA ARG A 92 11.48 -6.99 5.33
C ARG A 92 10.72 -7.03 6.66
N PRO A 93 9.69 -7.87 6.83
CA PRO A 93 8.92 -7.95 8.08
C PRO A 93 9.76 -8.39 9.29
N GLN A 94 10.84 -9.14 9.06
CA GLN A 94 11.73 -9.64 10.12
C GLN A 94 12.78 -8.61 10.60
N GLY A 95 12.68 -7.34 10.22
CA GLY A 95 13.58 -6.30 10.75
C GLY A 95 14.76 -6.00 9.83
N LYS A 96 15.81 -6.83 9.90
CA LYS A 96 17.10 -6.61 9.21
C LYS A 96 17.31 -7.63 8.09
N SER A 97 17.61 -7.16 6.88
CA SER A 97 18.05 -7.98 5.75
C SER A 97 19.46 -8.57 5.96
N TYR A 98 19.67 -9.83 5.56
CA TYR A 98 21.00 -10.44 5.48
C TYR A 98 21.54 -10.48 4.05
N LEU A 99 20.73 -10.10 3.07
CA LEU A 99 21.16 -9.93 1.69
C LEU A 99 22.05 -8.70 1.53
N PHE A 100 23.08 -8.85 0.71
CA PHE A 100 23.96 -7.77 0.28
C PHE A 100 23.40 -7.17 -1.02
N PHE A 101 22.76 -6.00 -0.95
CA PHE A 101 22.18 -5.34 -2.12
C PHE A 101 23.26 -4.60 -2.92
N THR A 102 23.46 -4.98 -4.18
CA THR A 102 24.36 -4.23 -5.07
C THR A 102 23.67 -3.03 -5.68
N GLN A 103 22.35 -3.10 -5.84
CA GLN A 103 21.52 -2.00 -6.32
C GLN A 103 20.08 -2.12 -5.83
N PHE A 104 19.42 -0.98 -5.66
CA PHE A 104 17.97 -0.89 -5.55
C PHE A 104 17.44 0.37 -6.24
N LYS A 105 16.20 0.31 -6.69
CA LYS A 105 15.40 1.42 -7.21
C LYS A 105 13.92 1.18 -6.92
N VAL A 106 13.26 2.18 -6.35
CA VAL A 106 11.81 2.32 -6.33
C VAL A 106 11.42 3.36 -7.37
N ASP A 107 10.39 3.07 -8.17
CA ASP A 107 9.84 3.97 -9.18
C ASP A 107 8.32 4.06 -9.02
N LEU A 108 7.81 5.29 -8.89
CA LEU A 108 6.38 5.58 -8.73
C LEU A 108 5.80 6.08 -10.06
N LYS A 109 4.88 5.32 -10.65
CA LYS A 109 4.13 5.76 -11.83
C LYS A 109 2.89 6.56 -11.42
N GLY A 110 2.53 7.55 -12.25
CA GLY A 110 1.35 8.39 -12.04
C GLY A 110 1.50 9.49 -10.98
N THR A 111 2.66 9.61 -10.33
CA THR A 111 2.88 10.60 -9.27
C THR A 111 4.20 11.36 -9.42
N LYS A 112 4.34 12.46 -8.68
CA LYS A 112 5.61 13.14 -8.46
C LYS A 112 6.10 12.88 -7.05
N LEU A 113 7.32 12.38 -6.89
CA LEU A 113 7.91 12.06 -5.59
C LEU A 113 7.93 13.31 -4.69
N GLU A 114 7.34 13.20 -3.52
CA GLU A 114 7.29 14.25 -2.51
C GLU A 114 8.18 13.90 -1.30
N PHE A 115 8.14 12.63 -0.90
CA PHE A 115 8.95 12.13 0.20
C PHE A 115 9.53 10.76 -0.14
N ALA A 116 10.75 10.52 0.35
CA ALA A 116 11.36 9.22 0.32
C ALA A 116 12.36 9.05 1.44
N ASN A 117 12.42 7.85 1.99
CA ASN A 117 13.49 7.44 2.88
C ASN A 117 13.77 5.94 2.75
N ALA A 118 14.98 5.53 3.10
CA ALA A 118 15.40 4.14 3.10
C ALA A 118 16.09 3.80 4.43
N TYR A 119 16.07 2.52 4.80
CA TYR A 119 16.52 2.05 6.11
C TYR A 119 17.38 0.79 5.95
N SER A 120 18.49 0.71 6.67
CA SER A 120 19.33 -0.50 6.80
C SER A 120 18.68 -1.54 7.70
N GLN A 121 17.83 -1.10 8.62
CA GLN A 121 17.12 -1.93 9.60
C GLN A 121 15.72 -1.36 9.86
N THR A 122 14.74 -2.24 10.08
CA THR A 122 13.37 -1.82 10.45
C THR A 122 13.00 -2.17 11.88
N ALA A 123 12.07 -1.41 12.44
CA ALA A 123 11.40 -1.67 13.70
C ALA A 123 10.48 -2.89 13.56
N GLY A 124 11.08 -4.08 13.68
CA GLY A 124 10.41 -5.37 13.73
C GLY A 124 11.21 -6.31 14.62
N ALA A 125 10.54 -7.24 15.31
CA ALA A 125 11.18 -8.21 16.20
C ALA A 125 12.07 -7.58 17.31
N GLY A 126 11.68 -6.42 17.85
CA GLY A 126 12.40 -5.74 18.95
C GLY A 126 13.54 -4.81 18.51
N LEU A 127 13.69 -4.58 17.21
CA LEU A 127 14.66 -3.64 16.66
C LEU A 127 14.08 -2.22 16.53
N SER A 128 14.94 -1.23 16.29
CA SER A 128 14.56 0.14 15.91
C SER A 128 14.86 0.40 14.43
N ASP A 129 14.12 1.31 13.81
CA ASP A 129 14.43 1.80 12.47
C ASP A 129 15.83 2.46 12.47
N GLU A 130 16.70 2.07 11.54
CA GLU A 130 17.99 2.73 11.28
C GLU A 130 17.95 3.30 9.86
N PRO A 131 17.85 4.63 9.69
CA PRO A 131 17.79 5.24 8.36
C PRO A 131 19.15 5.15 7.67
N LEU A 132 19.12 4.97 6.35
CA LEU A 132 20.32 5.14 5.52
C LEU A 132 20.77 6.60 5.56
N LYS A 133 22.07 6.81 5.38
CA LYS A 133 22.58 8.18 5.27
C LYS A 133 22.07 8.81 3.96
N PRO A 134 21.81 10.13 3.92
CA PRO A 134 21.30 10.79 2.72
C PRO A 134 22.19 10.60 1.49
N GLU A 135 23.50 10.42 1.65
CA GLU A 135 24.43 10.17 0.55
C GLU A 135 24.34 8.76 -0.05
N GLU A 136 23.69 7.81 0.61
CA GLU A 136 23.59 6.41 0.16
C GLU A 136 22.51 6.19 -0.90
N PHE A 137 21.63 7.17 -1.12
CA PHE A 137 20.57 7.10 -2.11
C PHE A 137 20.32 8.46 -2.77
N ILE A 138 19.67 8.42 -3.92
CA ILE A 138 19.36 9.57 -4.75
C ILE A 138 17.85 9.58 -4.98
N ARG A 139 17.25 10.76 -4.82
CA ARG A 139 15.84 11.01 -5.16
C ARG A 139 15.79 11.69 -6.53
N GLY A 140 15.02 11.12 -7.44
CA GLY A 140 14.64 11.73 -8.72
C GLY A 140 13.20 12.24 -8.67
N ASP A 141 12.64 12.56 -9.83
CA ASP A 141 11.28 13.13 -9.93
C ASP A 141 10.18 12.14 -9.51
N SER A 142 10.38 10.84 -9.78
CA SER A 142 9.47 9.76 -9.40
C SER A 142 10.19 8.55 -8.77
N THR A 143 11.51 8.64 -8.60
CA THR A 143 12.36 7.49 -8.29
C THR A 143 13.18 7.69 -7.03
N VAL A 144 13.46 6.59 -6.31
CA VAL A 144 14.41 6.53 -5.21
C VAL A 144 15.39 5.40 -5.52
N THR A 145 16.65 5.70 -5.75
CA THR A 145 17.66 4.71 -6.15
C THR A 145 18.87 4.76 -5.24
N HIS A 146 19.56 3.64 -5.06
CA HIS A 146 20.87 3.62 -4.42
C HIS A 146 21.84 4.59 -5.12
N ASN A 147 22.77 5.15 -4.34
CA ASN A 147 23.90 5.91 -4.85
C ASN A 147 25.11 5.00 -5.00
N GLN A 148 25.54 4.79 -6.24
CA GLN A 148 26.65 3.89 -6.55
C GLN A 148 27.94 4.35 -5.85
N GLY A 149 28.60 3.42 -5.14
CA GLY A 149 29.83 3.68 -4.42
C GLY A 149 29.67 4.39 -3.06
N LYS A 150 28.45 4.78 -2.69
CA LYS A 150 28.13 5.31 -1.35
C LYS A 150 27.24 4.38 -0.54
N PHE A 151 26.33 3.67 -1.21
CA PHE A 151 25.43 2.71 -0.59
C PHE A 151 26.19 1.54 0.04
N ASN A 152 25.97 1.29 1.33
CA ASN A 152 26.65 0.23 2.10
C ASN A 152 26.04 -1.17 1.92
N ALA A 153 25.25 -1.37 0.86
CA ALA A 153 24.58 -2.63 0.51
C ALA A 153 23.55 -3.17 1.53
N GLN A 154 23.24 -2.41 2.58
CA GLN A 154 22.25 -2.77 3.59
C GLN A 154 20.92 -2.09 3.28
N LEU A 155 19.89 -2.89 3.02
CA LEU A 155 18.54 -2.38 2.82
C LEU A 155 17.55 -3.31 3.50
N SER A 156 16.65 -2.74 4.29
CA SER A 156 15.55 -3.47 4.94
C SER A 156 14.20 -2.80 4.73
N LYS A 157 14.16 -1.51 4.35
CA LYS A 157 12.92 -0.81 4.00
C LYS A 157 13.19 0.39 3.11
N VAL A 158 12.27 0.63 2.18
CA VAL A 158 12.16 1.88 1.42
C VAL A 158 10.72 2.36 1.52
N ILE A 159 10.55 3.64 1.83
CA ILE A 159 9.28 4.35 1.78
C ILE A 159 9.40 5.41 0.70
N ALA A 160 8.42 5.48 -0.20
CA ALA A 160 8.29 6.53 -1.19
C ALA A 160 6.83 7.01 -1.21
N ILE A 161 6.64 8.32 -1.14
CA ILE A 161 5.33 8.97 -1.20
C ILE A 161 5.36 9.94 -2.37
N GLY A 162 4.44 9.76 -3.30
CA GLY A 162 4.26 10.62 -4.45
C GLY A 162 2.96 11.40 -4.36
N ARG A 163 3.00 12.67 -4.76
CA ARG A 163 1.80 13.46 -4.98
C ARG A 163 1.14 13.04 -6.28
N THR A 164 -0.16 12.72 -6.22
CA THR A 164 -0.95 12.41 -7.40
C THR A 164 -1.17 13.69 -8.21
N ARG A 165 -1.27 13.55 -9.54
CA ARG A 165 -1.64 14.68 -10.41
C ARG A 165 -3.13 14.54 -10.70
N HIS A 166 -3.96 15.37 -10.07
CA HIS A 166 -5.30 15.60 -10.59
C HIS A 166 -5.16 16.47 -11.85
N ASP A 167 -5.04 15.84 -13.01
CA ASP A 167 -5.29 16.54 -14.27
C ASP A 167 -6.83 16.66 -14.39
N GLU A 168 -7.38 17.80 -13.95
CA GLU A 168 -8.73 18.17 -14.34
C GLU A 168 -8.72 18.52 -15.84
N LEU A 169 -9.12 17.55 -16.66
CA LEU A 169 -9.41 17.74 -18.09
C LEU A 169 -10.85 18.22 -18.30
#